data_AF-A0A3N5LKR1-F1
#
_entry.id   AF-A0A3N5LKR1-F1
#
_cell.length_a   1.000
_cell.length_b   1.000
_cell.length_c   1.000
_cell.angle_alpha   90.00
_cell.angle_beta   90.00
_cell.angle_gamma   90.00
#
_symmetry.space_group_name_H-M   'P 1'
#
loop_
_entity.id
_entity.type
_entity.pdbx_description
1 polymer ?
#
loop_
_entity_poly.entity_id
_entity_poly.type
_entity_poly.pdbx_seq_one_letter_code
_entity_poly.pdbx_strand_id
1 'polypeptide(L)'
;SPEEVRFWIVYGRAGTPMPANGLEGGGAMSVQEVDQVLAYITANQISQEDALAKTETQVTLARNRMAAGDERVAELIAIQEAEIADVQAAAAKMEVVGDLPETIEDLLSADGTCTDRSAELVTTTCSRPGPDADRDGLTDPAESALTDYAAVTLETLPILQQDGTYADNAAYAVSFDPANPFTNAATDGSPVPDLDAATTFLETLEADVLVVGVTAEREEQFLAGLFDGLAFLERSAELRLWDVDFAQVQRDMNEQQGIDWEYAVANPPEGEETPPQFLVGGDQATRAVGLFNAYCARCHSGGYSAGSPFETGHGTGAWGPSLIGGRSIVQFPNWLDQVGFIIDGSQNAVSYGINGLGSGRMPGFGRVLTEQDIQLIVMYERTL
;
A
#
# COMPACT_ATOMS: atom_id res chain seq x y z
N SER A 1 -21.98 27.36 2.75
CA SER A 1 -22.28 27.93 4.09
C SER A 1 -22.65 26.80 5.07
N PRO A 2 -22.88 27.04 6.38
CA PRO A 2 -23.40 26.01 7.28
C PRO A 2 -24.70 25.36 6.79
N GLU A 3 -25.61 26.13 6.18
CA GLU A 3 -26.87 25.62 5.61
C GLU A 3 -26.62 24.67 4.44
N GLU A 4 -25.63 24.96 3.61
CA GLU A 4 -25.23 24.10 2.49
C GLU A 4 -24.62 22.78 2.98
N VAL A 5 -23.78 22.82 4.03
CA VAL A 5 -23.23 21.61 4.65
C VAL A 5 -24.35 20.76 5.25
N ARG A 6 -25.32 21.41 5.93
CA ARG A 6 -26.51 20.73 6.43
C ARG A 6 -27.31 20.08 5.31
N PHE A 7 -27.54 20.78 4.22
CA PHE A 7 -28.25 20.23 3.06
C PHE A 7 -27.59 18.94 2.58
N TRP A 8 -26.26 18.92 2.40
CA TRP A 8 -25.55 17.75 1.93
C TRP A 8 -25.53 16.59 2.93
N ILE A 9 -25.49 16.85 4.24
CA ILE A 9 -25.60 15.79 5.26
C ILE A 9 -27.01 15.18 5.25
N VAL A 10 -28.04 16.02 5.16
CA VAL A 10 -29.43 15.56 5.21
C VAL A 10 -29.78 14.76 3.94
N TYR A 11 -29.53 15.33 2.77
CA TYR A 11 -30.03 14.81 1.49
C TYR A 11 -29.00 14.02 0.68
N GLY A 12 -27.73 14.00 1.12
CA GLY A 12 -26.65 13.38 0.37
C GLY A 12 -26.27 14.20 -0.87
N ARG A 13 -25.15 13.86 -1.50
CA ARG A 13 -24.64 14.56 -2.69
C ARG A 13 -24.69 13.66 -3.92
N ALA A 14 -25.66 13.91 -4.79
CA ALA A 14 -25.86 13.18 -6.04
C ALA A 14 -24.57 13.11 -6.88
N GLY A 15 -24.29 11.93 -7.46
CA GLY A 15 -23.08 11.69 -8.24
C GLY A 15 -21.83 11.36 -7.40
N THR A 16 -21.91 11.45 -6.07
CA THR A 16 -20.81 11.11 -5.15
C THR A 16 -21.17 9.90 -4.26
N PRO A 17 -20.19 9.28 -3.59
CA PRO A 17 -20.46 8.23 -2.62
C PRO A 17 -21.18 8.68 -1.34
N MET A 18 -21.52 9.97 -1.18
CA MET A 18 -22.14 10.51 0.03
C MET A 18 -23.67 10.34 -0.01
N PRO A 19 -24.25 9.36 0.71
CA PRO A 19 -25.69 9.13 0.74
C PRO A 19 -26.41 10.18 1.59
N ALA A 20 -27.74 10.18 1.53
CA ALA A 20 -28.56 10.91 2.49
C ALA A 20 -28.41 10.30 3.89
N ASN A 21 -28.06 11.12 4.88
CA ASN A 21 -27.92 10.65 6.26
C ASN A 21 -29.04 11.17 7.17
N GLY A 22 -29.67 12.30 6.85
CA GLY A 22 -30.77 12.85 7.63
C GLY A 22 -32.11 12.19 7.31
N LEU A 23 -33.00 12.11 8.31
CA LEU A 23 -34.35 11.53 8.16
C LEU A 23 -35.15 12.13 6.98
N GLU A 24 -35.06 13.44 6.76
CA GLU A 24 -35.76 14.09 5.63
C GLU A 24 -35.25 13.64 4.26
N GLY A 25 -33.98 13.28 4.16
CA GLY A 25 -33.38 12.72 2.94
C GLY A 25 -33.51 11.20 2.84
N GLY A 26 -34.12 10.54 3.82
CA GLY A 26 -34.25 9.07 3.88
C GLY A 26 -33.10 8.35 4.58
N GLY A 27 -32.21 9.07 5.28
CA GLY A 27 -31.17 8.50 6.13
C GLY A 27 -31.65 8.26 7.57
N ALA A 28 -30.75 7.77 8.44
CA ALA A 28 -31.10 7.34 9.80
C ALA A 28 -30.97 8.44 10.87
N MET A 29 -30.32 9.57 10.58
CA MET A 29 -29.99 10.59 11.57
C MET A 29 -31.15 11.57 11.81
N SER A 30 -31.47 11.78 13.08
CA SER A 30 -32.35 12.84 13.57
C SER A 30 -31.75 14.24 13.34
N VAL A 31 -32.59 15.27 13.46
CA VAL A 31 -32.16 16.67 13.34
C VAL A 31 -31.07 17.01 14.35
N GLN A 32 -31.17 16.48 15.58
CA GLN A 32 -30.18 16.71 16.63
C GLN A 32 -28.84 16.05 16.31
N GLU A 33 -28.83 14.85 15.74
CA GLU A 33 -27.61 14.17 15.31
C GLU A 33 -26.96 14.88 14.13
N VAL A 34 -27.75 15.38 13.17
CA VAL A 34 -27.26 16.24 12.08
C VAL A 34 -26.58 17.48 12.66
N ASP A 35 -27.16 18.11 13.68
CA ASP A 35 -26.58 19.29 14.34
C ASP A 35 -25.30 18.99 15.11
N GLN A 36 -25.21 17.81 15.75
CA GLN A 36 -23.98 17.36 16.38
C GLN A 36 -22.86 17.16 15.35
N VAL A 37 -23.18 16.56 14.19
CA VAL A 37 -22.21 16.41 13.10
C VAL A 37 -21.78 17.77 12.55
N LEU A 38 -22.70 18.72 12.36
CA LEU A 38 -22.33 20.08 11.95
C LEU A 38 -21.42 20.76 12.96
N ALA A 39 -21.73 20.65 14.25
CA ALA A 39 -20.91 21.22 15.32
C ALA A 39 -19.51 20.59 15.32
N TYR A 40 -19.43 19.27 15.15
CA TYR A 40 -18.16 18.54 15.04
C TYR A 40 -17.35 18.99 13.82
N ILE A 41 -17.96 19.06 12.63
CA ILE A 41 -17.28 19.52 11.41
C ILE A 41 -16.76 20.94 11.61
N THR A 42 -17.58 21.84 12.15
CA THR A 42 -17.20 23.24 12.39
C THR A 42 -16.04 23.35 13.37
N ALA A 43 -16.04 22.54 14.44
CA ALA A 43 -14.96 22.53 15.43
C ALA A 43 -13.63 21.98 14.88
N ASN A 44 -13.67 21.13 13.84
CA ASN A 44 -12.49 20.53 13.22
C ASN A 44 -12.09 21.19 11.90
N GLN A 45 -12.75 22.29 11.50
CA GLN A 45 -12.35 23.05 10.32
C GLN A 45 -11.00 23.73 10.57
N ILE A 46 -10.04 23.45 9.69
CA ILE A 46 -8.77 24.18 9.67
C ILE A 46 -8.95 25.55 9.03
N SER A 47 -8.13 26.51 9.43
CA SER A 47 -8.13 27.82 8.76
C SER A 47 -7.63 27.69 7.32
N GLN A 48 -7.97 28.66 6.47
CA GLN A 48 -7.43 28.72 5.11
C GLN A 48 -5.90 28.86 5.12
N GLU A 49 -5.34 29.59 6.08
CA GLU A 49 -3.90 29.70 6.28
C GLU A 49 -3.26 28.33 6.58
N ASP A 50 -3.86 27.55 7.47
CA ASP A 50 -3.39 26.19 7.78
C ASP A 50 -3.52 25.24 6.58
N ALA A 51 -4.58 25.39 5.78
CA ALA A 51 -4.78 24.61 4.56
C ALA A 51 -3.66 24.90 3.53
N LEU A 52 -3.32 26.18 3.34
CA LEU A 52 -2.23 26.61 2.47
C LEU A 52 -0.86 26.17 3.00
N ALA A 53 -0.65 26.20 4.32
CA ALA A 53 0.60 25.74 4.94
C ALA A 53 0.83 24.23 4.70
N LYS A 54 -0.24 23.44 4.63
CA LYS A 54 -0.15 21.99 4.32
C LYS A 54 0.27 21.72 2.87
N THR A 55 0.05 22.66 1.95
CA THR A 55 0.41 22.50 0.54
C THR A 55 1.88 22.21 0.36
N GLU A 56 2.75 22.89 1.08
CA GLU A 56 4.20 22.67 0.96
C GLU A 56 4.61 21.26 1.42
N THR A 57 4.00 20.78 2.50
CA THR A 57 4.21 19.40 2.97
C THR A 57 3.76 18.38 1.93
N GLN A 58 2.59 18.57 1.31
CA GLN A 58 2.08 17.64 0.30
C GLN A 58 2.94 17.63 -0.97
N VAL A 59 3.34 18.83 -1.44
CA VAL A 59 4.26 18.98 -2.59
C VAL A 59 5.60 18.31 -2.31
N THR A 60 6.15 18.49 -1.11
CA THR A 60 7.41 17.85 -0.70
C THR A 60 7.29 16.33 -0.66
N LEU A 61 6.21 15.79 -0.09
CA LEU A 61 5.96 14.35 -0.07
C LEU A 61 5.85 13.77 -1.47
N ALA A 62 5.11 14.44 -2.36
CA ALA A 62 4.98 14.03 -3.76
C ALA A 62 6.33 14.01 -4.49
N ARG A 63 7.17 15.03 -4.27
CA ARG A 63 8.53 15.09 -4.84
C ARG A 63 9.44 14.00 -4.30
N ASN A 64 9.41 13.75 -2.99
CA ASN A 64 10.22 12.70 -2.37
C ASN A 64 9.83 11.32 -2.90
N ARG A 65 8.54 11.07 -3.14
CA ARG A 65 8.07 9.82 -3.73
C ARG A 65 8.61 9.59 -5.15
N MET A 66 8.64 10.62 -6.00
CA MET A 66 9.25 10.53 -7.33
C MET A 66 10.76 10.31 -7.24
N ALA A 67 11.44 11.06 -6.37
CA ALA A 67 12.88 10.96 -6.17
C ALA A 67 13.33 9.59 -5.65
N ALA A 68 12.51 8.96 -4.80
CA ALA A 68 12.75 7.62 -4.26
C ALA A 68 12.23 6.48 -5.16
N GLY A 69 11.72 6.79 -6.37
CA GLY A 69 11.10 5.79 -7.23
C GLY A 69 12.06 4.66 -7.62
N ASP A 70 13.31 4.98 -7.97
CA ASP A 70 14.33 3.98 -8.35
C ASP A 70 14.58 2.97 -7.23
N GLU A 71 14.82 3.46 -6.01
CA GLU A 71 15.03 2.64 -4.82
C GLU A 71 13.78 1.81 -4.50
N ARG A 72 12.60 2.43 -4.56
CA ARG A 72 11.34 1.75 -4.24
C ARG A 72 10.98 0.66 -5.22
N VAL A 73 11.26 0.83 -6.51
CA VAL A 73 11.01 -0.20 -7.52
C VAL A 73 12.00 -1.36 -7.37
N ALA A 74 13.28 -1.06 -7.14
CA ALA A 74 14.28 -2.10 -6.89
C ALA A 74 13.95 -2.94 -5.65
N GLU A 75 13.51 -2.30 -4.57
CA GLU A 75 13.05 -2.96 -3.34
C GLU A 75 11.86 -3.90 -3.64
N LEU A 76 10.84 -3.42 -4.35
CA LEU A 76 9.68 -4.25 -4.69
C LEU A 76 10.00 -5.39 -5.65
N ILE A 77 10.93 -5.21 -6.59
CA ILE A 77 11.41 -6.30 -7.45
C ILE A 77 12.04 -7.39 -6.57
N ALA A 78 12.93 -7.02 -5.65
CA ALA A 78 13.58 -7.98 -4.75
C ALA A 78 12.56 -8.73 -3.86
N ILE A 79 11.56 -8.02 -3.34
CA ILE A 79 10.45 -8.64 -2.60
C ILE A 79 9.69 -9.63 -3.48
N GLN A 80 9.34 -9.22 -4.71
CA GLN A 80 8.57 -10.05 -5.63
C GLN A 80 9.35 -11.31 -6.04
N GLU A 81 10.66 -11.19 -6.27
CA GLU A 81 11.57 -12.30 -6.54
C GLU A 81 11.66 -13.27 -5.35
N ALA A 82 11.72 -12.76 -4.12
CA ALA A 82 11.73 -13.58 -2.92
C ALA A 82 10.40 -14.36 -2.75
N GLU A 83 9.26 -13.73 -3.01
CA GLU A 83 7.94 -14.40 -3.01
C GLU A 83 7.87 -15.51 -4.07
N ILE A 84 8.38 -15.25 -5.28
CA ILE A 84 8.46 -16.27 -6.35
C ILE A 84 9.32 -17.44 -5.91
N ALA A 85 10.51 -17.17 -5.36
CA ALA A 85 11.41 -18.21 -4.88
C ALA A 85 10.78 -19.04 -3.74
N ASP A 86 10.03 -18.40 -2.84
CA ASP A 86 9.35 -19.07 -1.74
C ASP A 86 8.29 -20.06 -2.23
N VAL A 87 7.46 -19.62 -3.18
CA VAL A 87 6.43 -20.46 -3.80
C VAL A 87 7.05 -21.63 -4.55
N GLN A 88 8.12 -21.40 -5.32
CA GLN A 88 8.85 -22.47 -6.03
C GLN A 88 9.50 -23.48 -5.07
N ALA A 89 9.92 -23.03 -3.89
CA ALA A 89 10.50 -23.90 -2.87
C ALA A 89 9.45 -24.73 -2.13
N ALA A 90 8.16 -24.41 -2.22
CA ALA A 90 7.10 -25.04 -1.41
C ALA A 90 7.05 -26.57 -1.58
N ALA A 91 7.17 -27.08 -2.82
CA ALA A 91 7.17 -28.52 -3.05
C ALA A 91 8.39 -29.22 -2.41
N ALA A 92 9.58 -28.62 -2.52
CA ALA A 92 10.79 -29.15 -1.89
C ALA A 92 10.74 -29.09 -0.36
N LYS A 93 10.12 -28.04 0.21
CA LYS A 93 9.84 -27.96 1.65
C LYS A 93 8.92 -29.10 2.08
N MET A 94 7.86 -29.40 1.32
CA MET A 94 6.95 -30.50 1.61
C MET A 94 7.61 -31.87 1.55
N GLU A 95 8.60 -32.10 0.68
CA GLU A 95 9.36 -33.36 0.67
C GLU A 95 10.12 -33.60 1.99
N VAL A 96 10.44 -32.54 2.74
CA VAL A 96 11.20 -32.62 4.00
C VAL A 96 10.27 -32.63 5.22
N VAL A 97 9.30 -31.71 5.27
CA VAL A 97 8.47 -31.50 6.47
C VAL A 97 7.05 -32.09 6.38
N GLY A 98 6.62 -32.53 5.19
CA GLY A 98 5.22 -32.90 4.94
C GLY A 98 4.69 -34.02 5.84
N ASP A 99 5.53 -35.02 6.10
CA ASP A 99 5.17 -36.18 6.94
C ASP A 99 5.54 -36.00 8.41
N LEU A 100 6.21 -34.88 8.78
CA LEU A 100 6.67 -34.66 10.16
C LEU A 100 5.53 -34.55 11.18
N PRO A 101 4.39 -33.88 10.91
CA PRO A 101 3.27 -33.87 11.86
C PRO A 101 2.80 -35.29 12.25
N GLU A 102 2.54 -36.15 11.25
CA GLU A 102 2.13 -37.54 11.48
C GLU A 102 3.24 -38.32 12.19
N THR A 103 4.50 -38.11 11.80
CA THR A 103 5.65 -38.75 12.45
C THR A 103 5.77 -38.37 13.93
N ILE A 104 5.50 -37.12 14.27
CA ILE A 104 5.53 -36.62 15.66
C ILE A 104 4.32 -37.15 16.44
N GLU A 105 3.13 -37.17 15.84
CA GLU A 105 1.93 -37.77 16.45
C GLU A 105 2.14 -39.26 16.76
N ASP A 106 2.72 -40.01 15.82
CA ASP A 106 3.11 -41.41 15.99
C ASP A 106 4.18 -41.56 17.08
N LEU A 107 5.19 -40.69 17.10
CA LEU A 107 6.24 -40.71 18.12
C LEU A 107 5.65 -40.57 19.53
N LEU A 108 4.69 -39.66 19.70
CA LEU A 108 4.02 -39.37 20.97
C LEU A 108 3.02 -40.44 21.40
N SER A 109 2.69 -41.41 20.53
CA SER A 109 1.67 -42.44 20.76
C SER A 109 2.17 -43.90 20.67
N ALA A 110 3.32 -44.13 20.05
CA ALA A 110 3.82 -45.48 19.79
C ALA A 110 4.31 -46.20 21.06
N ASP A 111 4.17 -47.52 21.04
CA ASP A 111 4.62 -48.39 22.13
C ASP A 111 6.13 -48.24 22.36
N GLY A 112 6.51 -47.91 23.59
CA GLY A 112 7.88 -47.73 24.04
C GLY A 112 8.44 -46.32 23.84
N THR A 113 7.67 -45.39 23.23
CA THR A 113 8.06 -43.99 22.97
C THR A 113 7.07 -42.97 23.55
N CYS A 114 5.93 -43.41 24.07
CA CYS A 114 4.92 -42.54 24.66
C CYS A 114 4.79 -42.67 26.18
N THR A 115 4.16 -41.66 26.82
CA THR A 115 3.69 -41.71 28.20
C THR A 115 2.16 -41.58 28.24
N ASP A 116 1.51 -41.94 29.36
CA ASP A 116 0.06 -41.74 29.50
C ASP A 116 -0.34 -40.27 29.26
N ARG A 117 0.53 -39.32 29.62
CA ARG A 117 0.28 -37.90 29.47
C ARG A 117 0.39 -37.43 28.01
N SER A 118 1.37 -37.93 27.25
CA SER A 118 1.46 -37.62 25.81
C SER A 118 0.32 -38.26 25.02
N ALA A 119 -0.13 -39.46 25.42
CA ALA A 119 -1.25 -40.15 24.78
C ALA A 119 -2.58 -39.39 24.88
N GLU A 120 -2.83 -38.69 25.99
CA GLU A 120 -4.04 -37.88 26.18
C GLU A 120 -4.15 -36.75 25.15
N LEU A 121 -3.02 -36.16 24.72
CA LEU A 121 -2.98 -35.05 23.77
C LEU A 121 -3.46 -35.48 22.38
N VAL A 122 -2.97 -36.63 21.91
CA VAL A 122 -3.30 -37.19 20.59
C VAL A 122 -4.49 -38.16 20.66
N THR A 123 -5.27 -38.11 21.75
CA THR A 123 -6.51 -38.89 21.95
C THR A 123 -6.33 -40.41 21.71
N THR A 124 -5.21 -40.97 22.19
CA THR A 124 -4.85 -42.40 22.01
C THR A 124 -4.49 -43.08 23.34
N THR A 125 -4.03 -44.33 23.31
CA THR A 125 -3.63 -45.10 24.51
C THR A 125 -2.23 -45.68 24.39
N CYS A 126 -1.37 -45.47 25.40
CA CYS A 126 -0.06 -46.12 25.51
C CYS A 126 -0.20 -47.53 26.08
N SER A 127 0.01 -48.55 25.24
CA SER A 127 -0.05 -49.95 25.74
C SER A 127 1.23 -50.34 26.47
N ARG A 128 2.37 -49.73 26.12
CA ARG A 128 3.68 -49.93 26.77
C ARG A 128 4.44 -48.61 26.84
N PRO A 129 4.43 -47.87 27.96
CA PRO A 129 5.15 -46.61 28.05
C PRO A 129 6.68 -46.79 28.04
N GLY A 130 7.39 -45.79 27.51
CA GLY A 130 8.86 -45.74 27.45
C GLY A 130 9.53 -45.21 28.74
N PRO A 131 10.87 -45.14 28.78
CA PRO A 131 11.59 -44.45 29.85
C PRO A 131 11.37 -42.94 29.75
N ASP A 132 11.14 -42.32 30.90
CA ASP A 132 10.90 -40.89 31.09
C ASP A 132 11.63 -40.51 32.39
N ALA A 133 12.83 -39.95 32.25
CA ALA A 133 13.77 -39.79 33.35
C ALA A 133 13.39 -38.63 34.30
N ASP A 134 12.83 -37.56 33.78
CA ASP A 134 12.47 -36.36 34.54
C ASP A 134 10.96 -36.25 34.85
N ARG A 135 10.14 -37.13 34.27
CA ARG A 135 8.71 -37.33 34.53
C ARG A 135 7.84 -36.17 34.07
N ASP A 136 8.22 -35.56 32.97
CA ASP A 136 7.50 -34.43 32.39
C ASP A 136 6.32 -34.87 31.50
N GLY A 137 6.33 -36.13 31.04
CA GLY A 137 5.34 -36.70 30.14
C GLY A 137 5.83 -36.95 28.71
N LEU A 138 7.11 -36.72 28.42
CA LEU A 138 7.79 -37.18 27.22
C LEU A 138 8.73 -38.34 27.58
N THR A 139 9.11 -39.15 26.59
CA THR A 139 10.11 -40.21 26.82
C THR A 139 11.48 -39.73 26.36
N ASP A 140 12.55 -40.20 27.00
CA ASP A 140 13.93 -39.82 26.63
C ASP A 140 14.20 -40.00 25.11
N PRO A 141 13.73 -41.09 24.45
CA PRO A 141 13.86 -41.22 23.00
C PRO A 141 13.01 -40.22 22.20
N ALA A 142 11.82 -39.88 22.69
CA ALA A 142 10.96 -38.89 22.03
C ALA A 142 11.57 -37.49 22.08
N GLU A 143 12.14 -37.08 23.20
CA GLU A 143 12.80 -35.77 23.35
C GLU A 143 13.98 -35.60 22.39
N SER A 144 14.82 -36.63 22.26
CA SER A 144 15.92 -36.62 21.29
C SER A 144 15.41 -36.46 19.86
N ALA A 145 14.38 -37.21 19.48
CA ALA A 145 13.83 -37.15 18.13
C ALA A 145 13.10 -35.82 17.85
N LEU A 146 12.35 -35.30 18.82
CA LEU A 146 11.70 -33.99 18.73
C LEU A 146 12.72 -32.85 18.54
N THR A 147 13.87 -32.93 19.23
CA THR A 147 14.96 -31.95 19.05
C THR A 147 15.51 -31.99 17.63
N ASP A 148 15.71 -33.19 17.06
CA ASP A 148 16.17 -33.35 15.68
C ASP A 148 15.13 -32.82 14.67
N TYR A 149 13.84 -33.13 14.88
CA TYR A 149 12.77 -32.63 14.02
C TYR A 149 12.59 -31.12 14.12
N ALA A 150 12.69 -30.53 15.31
CA ALA A 150 12.66 -29.08 15.49
C ALA A 150 13.79 -28.38 14.72
N ALA A 151 15.00 -28.94 14.75
CA ALA A 151 16.13 -28.43 13.99
C ALA A 151 15.92 -28.50 12.47
N VAL A 152 15.40 -29.63 11.96
CA VAL A 152 15.08 -29.78 10.53
C VAL A 152 13.98 -28.80 10.10
N THR A 153 12.94 -28.66 10.90
CA THR A 153 11.84 -27.73 10.64
C THR A 153 12.32 -26.28 10.65
N LEU A 154 13.14 -25.88 11.62
CA LEU A 154 13.71 -24.54 11.71
C LEU A 154 14.51 -24.16 10.46
N GLU A 155 15.31 -25.09 9.93
CA GLU A 155 16.07 -24.87 8.69
C GLU A 155 15.16 -24.84 7.44
N THR A 156 14.11 -25.66 7.42
CA THR A 156 13.28 -25.85 6.23
C THR A 156 12.17 -24.81 6.08
N LEU A 157 11.64 -24.30 7.19
CA LEU A 157 10.51 -23.39 7.24
C LEU A 157 10.89 -22.01 7.81
N PRO A 158 11.81 -21.26 7.15
CA PRO A 158 12.02 -19.87 7.50
C PRO A 158 10.79 -19.03 7.08
N ILE A 159 10.58 -17.93 7.79
CA ILE A 159 9.52 -16.97 7.52
C ILE A 159 10.02 -15.96 6.49
N LEU A 160 9.32 -15.86 5.36
CA LEU A 160 9.50 -14.75 4.44
C LEU A 160 8.87 -13.48 5.04
N GLN A 161 9.70 -12.47 5.28
CA GLN A 161 9.28 -11.17 5.81
C GLN A 161 8.77 -10.25 4.69
N GLN A 162 8.03 -9.20 5.07
CA GLN A 162 7.47 -8.22 4.13
C GLN A 162 8.53 -7.43 3.34
N ASP A 163 9.77 -7.40 3.83
CA ASP A 163 10.91 -6.77 3.15
C ASP A 163 11.66 -7.71 2.21
N GLY A 164 11.14 -8.94 1.99
CA GLY A 164 11.74 -9.95 1.11
C GLY A 164 12.86 -10.74 1.76
N THR A 165 13.17 -10.53 3.04
CA THR A 165 14.19 -11.29 3.76
C THR A 165 13.62 -12.52 4.45
N TYR A 166 14.47 -13.52 4.70
CA TYR A 166 14.11 -14.69 5.49
C TYR A 166 14.56 -14.53 6.93
N ALA A 167 13.70 -14.91 7.86
CA ALA A 167 14.00 -15.00 9.28
C ALA A 167 13.60 -16.36 9.85
N ASP A 168 14.35 -16.82 10.83
CA ASP A 168 14.04 -18.06 11.53
C ASP A 168 12.70 -17.95 12.27
N ASN A 169 11.89 -19.00 12.20
CA ASN A 169 10.68 -19.08 13.02
C ASN A 169 11.06 -19.47 14.45
N ALA A 170 10.97 -18.53 15.38
CA ALA A 170 11.29 -18.78 16.79
C ALA A 170 10.45 -19.90 17.43
N ALA A 171 9.29 -20.24 16.85
CA ALA A 171 8.48 -21.39 17.29
C ALA A 171 9.18 -22.74 17.06
N TYR A 172 10.14 -22.82 16.14
CA TYR A 172 10.92 -24.03 15.85
C TYR A 172 12.30 -24.02 16.51
N ALA A 173 12.68 -22.92 17.18
CA ALA A 173 13.90 -22.82 17.96
C ALA A 173 13.73 -23.47 19.35
N VAL A 174 13.28 -24.73 19.36
CA VAL A 174 13.02 -25.52 20.57
C VAL A 174 13.90 -26.77 20.62
N SER A 175 14.15 -27.26 21.81
CA SER A 175 14.90 -28.50 22.07
C SER A 175 14.39 -29.18 23.32
N PHE A 176 14.69 -30.46 23.52
CA PHE A 176 14.21 -31.26 24.64
C PHE A 176 15.37 -32.07 25.22
N ASP A 177 15.71 -31.81 26.49
CA ASP A 177 16.77 -32.49 27.22
C ASP A 177 16.17 -33.51 28.20
N PRO A 178 16.42 -34.83 28.04
CA PRO A 178 15.83 -35.88 28.86
C PRO A 178 16.07 -35.81 30.38
N ALA A 179 16.94 -34.90 30.83
CA ALA A 179 17.19 -34.69 32.24
C ALA A 179 16.50 -33.42 32.80
N ASN A 180 15.78 -32.66 31.98
CA ASN A 180 15.24 -31.36 32.33
C ASN A 180 13.79 -31.17 31.85
N PRO A 181 12.80 -31.15 32.78
CA PRO A 181 11.38 -31.14 32.43
C PRO A 181 10.89 -29.78 31.89
N PHE A 182 11.80 -28.82 31.73
CA PHE A 182 11.58 -27.45 31.28
C PHE A 182 12.81 -26.97 30.49
N THR A 183 13.12 -27.61 29.37
CA THR A 183 14.23 -27.23 28.49
C THR A 183 14.03 -25.85 27.88
N ASN A 184 12.77 -25.51 27.58
CA ASN A 184 12.41 -24.27 26.91
C ASN A 184 11.84 -23.22 27.88
N ALA A 185 11.86 -21.96 27.45
CA ALA A 185 11.31 -20.84 28.20
C ALA A 185 10.41 -19.96 27.33
N ALA A 186 9.37 -19.40 27.93
CA ALA A 186 8.51 -18.43 27.28
C ALA A 186 9.24 -17.09 27.10
N THR A 187 8.62 -16.17 26.35
CA THR A 187 9.21 -14.85 26.06
C THR A 187 9.48 -14.01 27.31
N ASP A 188 8.73 -14.22 28.39
CA ASP A 188 8.94 -13.56 29.69
C ASP A 188 10.00 -14.26 30.58
N GLY A 189 10.64 -15.31 30.05
CA GLY A 189 11.64 -16.12 30.73
C GLY A 189 11.06 -17.16 31.70
N SER A 190 9.74 -17.33 31.77
CA SER A 190 9.14 -18.40 32.55
C SER A 190 9.41 -19.77 31.93
N PRO A 191 9.69 -20.82 32.73
CA PRO A 191 9.94 -22.16 32.22
C PRO A 191 8.67 -22.75 31.60
N VAL A 192 8.80 -23.39 30.44
CA VAL A 192 7.70 -24.06 29.74
C VAL A 192 7.89 -25.57 29.91
N PRO A 193 6.88 -26.33 30.39
CA PRO A 193 6.98 -27.79 30.44
C PRO A 193 7.29 -28.35 29.05
N ASP A 194 8.18 -29.32 28.96
CA ASP A 194 8.64 -29.82 27.67
C ASP A 194 7.52 -30.50 26.87
N LEU A 195 6.62 -31.23 27.52
CA LEU A 195 5.39 -31.69 26.88
C LEU A 195 4.53 -30.55 26.28
N ASP A 196 4.39 -29.41 26.96
CA ASP A 196 3.61 -28.28 26.46
C ASP A 196 4.31 -27.61 25.27
N ALA A 197 5.65 -27.52 25.30
CA ALA A 197 6.46 -27.03 24.19
C ALA A 197 6.38 -27.97 22.97
N ALA A 198 6.43 -29.29 23.18
CA ALA A 198 6.26 -30.29 22.11
C ALA A 198 4.86 -30.23 21.47
N THR A 199 3.83 -30.02 22.29
CA THR A 199 2.45 -29.82 21.81
C THR A 199 2.35 -28.58 20.94
N THR A 200 2.90 -27.46 21.41
CA THR A 200 2.89 -26.18 20.67
C THR A 200 3.69 -26.30 19.36
N PHE A 201 4.80 -27.03 19.38
CA PHE A 201 5.59 -27.33 18.18
C PHE A 201 4.77 -28.09 17.14
N LEU A 202 4.10 -29.18 17.53
CA LEU A 202 3.24 -29.97 16.65
C LEU A 202 2.11 -29.11 16.06
N GLU A 203 1.36 -28.38 16.90
CA GLU A 203 0.26 -27.53 16.44
C GLU A 203 0.72 -26.45 15.44
N THR A 204 1.88 -25.84 15.69
CA THR A 204 2.45 -24.83 14.79
C THR A 204 2.88 -25.47 13.47
N LEU A 205 3.55 -26.62 13.53
CA LEU A 205 4.02 -27.35 12.36
C LEU A 205 2.86 -27.83 11.48
N GLU A 206 1.77 -28.34 12.07
CA GLU A 206 0.56 -28.73 11.35
C GLU A 206 -0.03 -27.55 10.54
N ALA A 207 -0.12 -26.37 11.17
CA ALA A 207 -0.63 -25.17 10.52
C ALA A 207 0.27 -24.73 9.35
N ASP A 208 1.59 -24.74 9.54
CA ASP A 208 2.53 -24.33 8.50
C ASP A 208 2.61 -25.36 7.36
N VAL A 209 2.64 -26.66 7.66
CA VAL A 209 2.62 -27.73 6.65
C VAL A 209 1.35 -27.66 5.82
N LEU A 210 0.21 -27.32 6.41
CA LEU A 210 -1.02 -27.06 5.65
C LEU A 210 -0.85 -25.89 4.67
N VAL A 211 -0.27 -24.77 5.11
CA VAL A 211 -0.05 -23.58 4.27
C VAL A 211 0.95 -23.87 3.15
N VAL A 212 2.06 -24.53 3.45
CA VAL A 212 3.08 -24.90 2.47
C VAL A 212 2.52 -25.93 1.49
N GLY A 213 1.73 -26.90 1.97
CA GLY A 213 1.04 -27.88 1.14
C GLY A 213 0.08 -27.24 0.14
N VAL A 214 -0.77 -26.30 0.59
CA VAL A 214 -1.66 -25.53 -0.31
C VAL A 214 -0.85 -24.72 -1.32
N THR A 215 0.27 -24.13 -0.90
CA THR A 215 1.16 -23.37 -1.79
C THR A 215 1.76 -24.28 -2.86
N ALA A 216 2.26 -25.46 -2.50
CA ALA A 216 2.81 -26.44 -3.43
C ALA A 216 1.76 -26.98 -4.40
N GLU A 217 0.56 -27.32 -3.92
CA GLU A 217 -0.54 -27.82 -4.78
C GLU A 217 -1.05 -26.77 -5.78
N ARG A 218 -0.96 -25.48 -5.41
CA ARG A 218 -1.49 -24.35 -6.19
C ARG A 218 -0.39 -23.45 -6.76
N GLU A 219 0.83 -23.99 -6.86
CA GLU A 219 2.04 -23.26 -7.25
C GLU A 219 1.83 -22.45 -8.53
N GLU A 220 1.30 -23.07 -9.59
CA GLU A 220 1.05 -22.41 -10.88
C GLU A 220 0.17 -21.16 -10.75
N GLN A 221 -0.87 -21.21 -9.92
CA GLN A 221 -1.79 -20.08 -9.78
C GLN A 221 -1.19 -18.93 -8.97
N PHE A 222 -0.37 -19.24 -7.96
CA PHE A 222 0.37 -18.23 -7.22
C PHE A 222 1.43 -17.60 -8.11
N LEU A 223 2.26 -18.41 -8.78
CA LEU A 223 3.33 -17.94 -9.66
C LEU A 223 2.82 -17.08 -10.81
N ALA A 224 1.68 -17.42 -11.42
CA ALA A 224 1.12 -16.61 -12.50
C ALA A 224 0.91 -15.14 -12.09
N GLY A 225 0.33 -14.90 -10.91
CA GLY A 225 0.12 -13.55 -10.39
C GLY A 225 1.43 -12.83 -10.04
N LEU A 226 2.38 -13.56 -9.44
CA LEU A 226 3.68 -13.00 -9.04
C LEU A 226 4.54 -12.64 -10.26
N PHE A 227 4.54 -13.46 -11.32
CA PHE A 227 5.25 -13.16 -12.56
C PHE A 227 4.67 -11.97 -13.32
N ASP A 228 3.34 -11.84 -13.37
CA ASP A 228 2.69 -10.65 -13.95
C ASP A 228 3.07 -9.39 -13.17
N GLY A 229 3.12 -9.47 -11.83
CA GLY A 229 3.59 -8.40 -10.96
C GLY A 229 5.04 -8.03 -11.19
N LEU A 230 5.93 -9.02 -11.25
CA LEU A 230 7.36 -8.82 -11.52
C LEU A 230 7.58 -8.17 -12.89
N ALA A 231 6.96 -8.69 -13.95
CA ALA A 231 7.10 -8.15 -15.30
C ALA A 231 6.61 -6.69 -15.38
N PHE A 232 5.57 -6.35 -14.62
CA PHE A 232 5.12 -4.97 -14.50
C PHE A 232 6.17 -4.09 -13.80
N LEU A 233 6.72 -4.53 -12.66
CA LEU A 233 7.75 -3.78 -11.93
C LEU A 233 9.03 -3.59 -12.75
N GLU A 234 9.50 -4.63 -13.44
CA GLU A 234 10.66 -4.57 -14.35
C GLU A 234 10.43 -3.56 -15.48
N ARG A 235 9.23 -3.58 -16.08
CA ARG A 235 8.86 -2.60 -17.11
C ARG A 235 8.80 -1.19 -16.55
N SER A 236 8.26 -1.01 -15.35
CA SER A 236 8.25 0.29 -14.67
C SER A 236 9.66 0.78 -14.42
N ALA A 237 10.60 -0.11 -14.05
CA ALA A 237 12.03 0.19 -13.90
C ALA A 237 12.69 0.60 -15.21
N GLU A 238 12.44 -0.14 -16.30
CA GLU A 238 12.98 0.16 -17.62
C GLU A 238 12.51 1.53 -18.13
N LEU A 239 11.20 1.81 -17.99
CA LEU A 239 10.59 3.03 -18.48
C LEU A 239 10.71 4.22 -17.52
N ARG A 240 11.14 3.98 -16.28
CA ARG A 240 11.22 4.97 -15.20
C ARG A 240 9.94 5.80 -15.09
N LEU A 241 8.78 5.15 -14.94
CA LEU A 241 7.46 5.80 -15.08
C LEU A 241 7.17 6.93 -14.07
N TRP A 242 7.96 7.05 -13.02
CA TRP A 242 7.93 8.11 -12.00
C TRP A 242 8.90 9.27 -12.27
N ASP A 243 9.80 9.11 -13.25
CA ASP A 243 10.87 10.07 -13.52
C ASP A 243 10.34 11.27 -14.29
N VAL A 244 10.89 12.45 -13.97
CA VAL A 244 10.42 13.71 -14.52
C VAL A 244 11.61 14.57 -14.94
N ASP A 245 11.71 14.84 -16.24
CA ASP A 245 12.61 15.87 -16.74
C ASP A 245 12.01 17.26 -16.47
N PHE A 246 12.30 17.83 -15.30
CA PHE A 246 11.82 19.16 -14.93
C PHE A 246 12.25 20.26 -15.91
N ALA A 247 13.40 20.11 -16.58
CA ALA A 247 13.86 21.09 -17.55
C ALA A 247 13.04 21.02 -18.84
N GLN A 248 12.64 19.82 -19.27
CA GLN A 248 11.68 19.66 -20.37
C GLN A 248 10.31 20.20 -19.99
N VAL A 249 9.80 19.86 -18.80
CA VAL A 249 8.53 20.40 -18.30
C VAL A 249 8.54 21.94 -18.31
N GLN A 250 9.63 22.56 -17.84
CA GLN A 250 9.78 24.01 -17.89
C GLN A 250 9.70 24.57 -19.32
N ARG A 251 10.35 23.92 -20.30
CA ARG A 251 10.29 24.33 -21.71
C ARG A 251 8.86 24.22 -22.24
N ASP A 252 8.20 23.08 -22.03
CA ASP A 252 6.85 22.83 -22.53
C ASP A 252 5.84 23.81 -21.93
N MET A 253 5.95 24.10 -20.63
CA MET A 253 5.07 25.08 -19.97
C MET A 253 5.21 26.47 -20.57
N ASN A 254 6.44 26.89 -20.93
CA ASN A 254 6.69 28.19 -21.55
C ASN A 254 6.23 28.22 -23.02
N GLU A 255 6.43 27.14 -23.78
CA GLU A 255 5.98 27.03 -25.18
C GLU A 255 4.46 27.15 -25.29
N GLN A 256 3.70 26.51 -24.37
CA GLN A 256 2.24 26.57 -24.33
C GLN A 256 1.67 27.98 -24.07
N GLN A 257 2.48 28.89 -23.49
CA GLN A 257 2.08 30.30 -23.32
C GLN A 257 2.28 31.15 -24.57
N GLY A 258 2.78 30.56 -25.67
CA GLY A 258 3.07 31.29 -26.91
C GLY A 258 4.25 32.25 -26.79
N ILE A 259 5.14 32.03 -25.80
CA ILE A 259 6.33 32.84 -25.57
C ILE A 259 7.49 32.17 -26.32
N ASP A 260 7.98 32.83 -27.38
CA ASP A 260 9.23 32.46 -28.04
C ASP A 260 10.41 32.84 -27.13
N TRP A 261 11.10 31.82 -26.59
CA TRP A 261 12.22 31.95 -25.67
C TRP A 261 13.40 32.75 -26.25
N GLU A 262 13.73 32.52 -27.53
CA GLU A 262 14.87 33.18 -28.18
C GLU A 262 14.55 34.66 -28.44
N TYR A 263 13.29 34.96 -28.77
CA TYR A 263 12.80 36.32 -28.96
C TYR A 263 12.66 37.11 -27.64
N ALA A 264 12.11 36.50 -26.58
CA ALA A 264 11.85 37.15 -25.29
C ALA A 264 13.14 37.51 -24.53
N VAL A 265 14.18 36.66 -24.60
CA VAL A 265 15.50 36.95 -24.04
C VAL A 265 16.23 38.03 -24.83
N ALA A 266 16.06 38.06 -26.15
CA ALA A 266 16.68 39.05 -27.02
C ALA A 266 15.98 40.42 -27.00
N ASN A 267 14.70 40.49 -26.62
CA ASN A 267 13.87 41.69 -26.68
C ASN A 267 13.00 41.86 -25.41
N PRO A 268 13.58 42.24 -24.25
CA PRO A 268 12.79 42.55 -23.08
C PRO A 268 11.87 43.77 -23.31
N PRO A 269 10.68 43.85 -22.69
CA PRO A 269 9.80 45.02 -22.83
C PRO A 269 10.47 46.32 -22.38
N GLU A 270 10.28 47.42 -23.11
CA GLU A 270 10.84 48.72 -22.72
C GLU A 270 10.28 49.19 -21.37
N GLY A 271 11.14 49.27 -20.35
CA GLY A 271 10.82 49.81 -19.04
C GLY A 271 10.51 48.79 -17.94
N GLU A 272 10.55 47.49 -18.24
CA GLU A 272 10.43 46.42 -17.24
C GLU A 272 11.75 45.66 -17.13
N GLU A 273 12.38 45.63 -15.94
CA GLU A 273 13.55 44.78 -15.64
C GLU A 273 13.19 43.29 -15.51
N THR A 274 11.90 42.97 -15.56
CA THR A 274 11.38 41.62 -15.35
C THR A 274 11.00 40.95 -16.68
N PRO A 275 11.35 39.67 -16.86
CA PRO A 275 10.84 38.85 -17.97
C PRO A 275 9.30 38.92 -18.02
N PRO A 276 8.63 38.69 -19.17
CA PRO A 276 7.17 38.70 -19.24
C PRO A 276 6.59 37.88 -18.07
N GLN A 277 5.55 38.43 -17.42
CA GLN A 277 5.00 38.03 -16.11
C GLN A 277 4.55 36.56 -15.99
N PHE A 278 4.73 35.77 -17.06
CA PHE A 278 4.30 34.39 -17.24
C PHE A 278 5.43 33.42 -17.62
N LEU A 279 6.70 33.82 -17.52
CA LEU A 279 7.81 32.89 -17.70
C LEU A 279 7.97 31.98 -16.48
N VAL A 280 7.81 30.67 -16.72
CA VAL A 280 7.95 29.62 -15.71
C VAL A 280 9.44 29.35 -15.50
N GLY A 281 9.92 29.62 -14.29
CA GLY A 281 11.26 29.24 -13.82
C GLY A 281 11.37 27.75 -13.48
N GLY A 282 12.59 27.24 -13.32
CA GLY A 282 12.83 25.84 -12.99
C GLY A 282 12.15 25.42 -11.69
N ASP A 283 12.25 26.23 -10.63
CA ASP A 283 11.58 25.97 -9.36
C ASP A 283 10.05 25.93 -9.50
N GLN A 284 9.49 26.76 -10.38
CA GLN A 284 8.05 26.78 -10.66
C GLN A 284 7.60 25.55 -11.44
N ALA A 285 8.40 25.07 -12.39
CA ALA A 285 8.14 23.81 -13.10
C ALA A 285 8.19 22.62 -12.14
N THR A 286 9.21 22.54 -11.28
CA THR A 286 9.30 21.51 -10.23
C THR A 286 8.13 21.58 -9.26
N ARG A 287 7.71 22.79 -8.87
CA ARG A 287 6.54 23.01 -8.02
C ARG A 287 5.25 22.56 -8.71
N ALA A 288 5.07 22.86 -9.99
CA ALA A 288 3.88 22.49 -10.76
C ALA A 288 3.67 20.97 -10.79
N VAL A 289 4.74 20.21 -11.06
CA VAL A 289 4.70 18.74 -11.02
C VAL A 289 4.38 18.22 -9.62
N GLY A 290 4.99 18.81 -8.57
CA GLY A 290 4.72 18.43 -7.18
C GLY A 290 3.28 18.73 -6.76
N LEU A 291 2.72 19.87 -7.18
CA LEU A 291 1.32 20.25 -6.97
C LEU A 291 0.37 19.27 -7.68
N PHE A 292 0.65 18.94 -8.94
CA PHE A 292 -0.14 17.97 -9.69
C PHE A 292 -0.14 16.61 -8.99
N ASN A 293 1.03 16.12 -8.55
CA ASN A 293 1.13 14.84 -7.86
C ASN A 293 0.46 14.85 -6.47
N ALA A 294 0.54 15.97 -5.76
CA ALA A 294 -0.09 16.12 -4.46
C ALA A 294 -1.64 16.14 -4.54
N TYR A 295 -2.21 16.75 -5.59
CA TYR A 295 -3.65 17.08 -5.61
C TYR A 295 -4.45 16.47 -6.77
N CYS A 296 -3.82 16.18 -7.91
CA CYS A 296 -4.50 15.77 -9.14
C CYS A 296 -4.23 14.30 -9.50
N ALA A 297 -2.98 13.84 -9.36
CA ALA A 297 -2.51 12.56 -9.89
C ALA A 297 -3.28 11.34 -9.35
N ARG A 298 -3.79 11.39 -8.12
CA ARG A 298 -4.60 10.30 -7.55
C ARG A 298 -5.81 9.94 -8.41
N CYS A 299 -6.42 10.93 -9.06
CA CYS A 299 -7.57 10.73 -9.94
C CYS A 299 -7.16 10.70 -11.41
N HIS A 300 -6.13 11.46 -11.79
CA HIS A 300 -5.75 11.69 -13.18
C HIS A 300 -4.53 10.90 -13.66
N SER A 301 -3.89 10.10 -12.83
CA SER A 301 -2.77 9.22 -13.21
C SER A 301 -3.09 7.77 -12.83
N GLY A 302 -3.07 6.87 -13.80
CA GLY A 302 -3.32 5.45 -13.59
C GLY A 302 -2.28 4.84 -12.65
N GLY A 303 -2.74 4.12 -11.62
CA GLY A 303 -1.89 3.44 -10.65
C GLY A 303 -1.29 4.32 -9.54
N TYR A 304 -1.53 5.64 -9.57
CA TYR A 304 -0.94 6.57 -8.59
C TYR A 304 -1.26 6.25 -7.12
N SER A 305 -2.43 5.70 -6.81
CA SER A 305 -2.74 5.34 -5.41
C SER A 305 -1.94 4.14 -4.90
N ALA A 306 -1.35 3.33 -5.77
CA ALA A 306 -0.59 2.13 -5.39
C ALA A 306 0.90 2.41 -5.12
N GLY A 307 1.46 3.51 -5.64
CA GLY A 307 2.86 3.89 -5.44
C GLY A 307 3.55 4.25 -6.76
N SER A 308 4.71 4.94 -6.70
CA SER A 308 5.52 5.31 -7.88
C SER A 308 5.87 4.12 -8.79
N PRO A 309 6.15 2.91 -8.29
CA PRO A 309 6.35 1.73 -9.13
C PRO A 309 5.15 1.38 -10.02
N PHE A 310 3.94 1.75 -9.60
CA PHE A 310 2.68 1.37 -10.23
C PHE A 310 2.07 2.45 -11.12
N GLU A 311 2.72 3.60 -11.21
CA GLU A 311 2.25 4.69 -12.06
C GLU A 311 2.38 4.32 -13.53
N THR A 312 1.34 4.60 -14.31
CA THR A 312 1.31 4.36 -15.76
C THR A 312 1.77 5.58 -16.56
N GLY A 313 2.22 6.63 -15.87
CA GLY A 313 2.53 7.95 -16.41
C GLY A 313 1.57 9.03 -15.89
N HIS A 314 2.04 10.28 -15.92
CA HIS A 314 1.29 11.41 -15.40
C HIS A 314 0.11 11.77 -16.32
N GLY A 315 -1.07 11.98 -15.77
CA GLY A 315 -2.23 12.43 -16.56
C GLY A 315 -2.87 11.36 -17.44
N THR A 316 -2.44 10.09 -17.35
CA THR A 316 -2.98 8.99 -18.17
C THR A 316 -4.47 8.70 -17.93
N GLY A 317 -5.01 9.19 -16.83
CA GLY A 317 -6.39 9.00 -16.41
C GLY A 317 -6.59 7.74 -15.57
N ALA A 318 -7.58 7.79 -14.69
CA ALA A 318 -7.98 6.65 -13.88
C ALA A 318 -9.46 6.83 -13.47
N TRP A 319 -9.68 7.41 -12.29
CA TRP A 319 -10.99 7.82 -11.81
C TRP A 319 -11.48 9.11 -12.48
N GLY A 320 -10.56 10.03 -12.72
CA GLY A 320 -10.76 11.23 -13.54
C GLY A 320 -10.37 10.97 -15.00
N PRO A 321 -10.83 11.82 -15.93
CA PRO A 321 -10.46 11.71 -17.33
C PRO A 321 -8.95 11.85 -17.51
N SER A 322 -8.44 11.19 -18.54
CA SER A 322 -7.08 11.44 -19.04
C SER A 322 -6.89 12.92 -19.39
N LEU A 323 -5.72 13.46 -19.05
CA LEU A 323 -5.28 14.83 -19.32
C LEU A 323 -4.22 14.90 -20.43
N ILE A 324 -3.64 13.75 -20.79
CA ILE A 324 -2.58 13.66 -21.80
C ILE A 324 -3.07 13.95 -23.22
N GLY A 325 -2.12 14.26 -24.11
CA GLY A 325 -2.37 14.43 -25.54
C GLY A 325 -3.17 15.69 -25.86
N GLY A 326 -2.97 16.76 -25.07
CA GLY A 326 -3.64 18.04 -25.28
C GLY A 326 -5.14 18.03 -24.94
N ARG A 327 -5.61 17.03 -24.19
CA ARG A 327 -7.03 16.93 -23.78
C ARG A 327 -7.49 18.14 -22.96
N SER A 328 -6.63 18.65 -22.08
CA SER A 328 -6.87 19.88 -21.32
C SER A 328 -7.12 21.09 -22.24
N ILE A 329 -6.35 21.19 -23.34
CA ILE A 329 -6.46 22.28 -24.32
C ILE A 329 -7.77 22.18 -25.12
N VAL A 330 -8.13 20.97 -25.55
CA VAL A 330 -9.38 20.73 -26.29
C VAL A 330 -10.60 21.00 -25.41
N GLN A 331 -10.56 20.57 -24.15
CA GLN A 331 -11.64 20.79 -23.19
C GLN A 331 -11.76 22.27 -22.80
N PHE A 332 -10.63 22.96 -22.63
CA PHE A 332 -10.55 24.36 -22.24
C PHE A 332 -9.62 25.15 -23.18
N PRO A 333 -10.16 25.69 -24.30
CA PRO A 333 -9.37 26.49 -25.22
C PRO A 333 -8.74 27.71 -24.54
N ASN A 334 -9.51 28.39 -23.69
CA ASN A 334 -9.01 29.43 -22.80
C ASN A 334 -8.54 28.81 -21.49
N TRP A 335 -7.26 28.95 -21.17
CA TRP A 335 -6.68 28.39 -19.95
C TRP A 335 -7.23 29.02 -18.66
N LEU A 336 -7.71 30.27 -18.71
CA LEU A 336 -8.36 30.90 -17.56
C LEU A 336 -9.70 30.22 -17.21
N ASP A 337 -10.38 29.64 -18.20
CA ASP A 337 -11.59 28.86 -17.95
C ASP A 337 -11.25 27.53 -17.23
N GLN A 338 -10.07 26.94 -17.53
CA GLN A 338 -9.53 25.78 -16.80
C GLN A 338 -9.17 26.15 -15.36
N VAL A 339 -8.52 27.31 -15.15
CA VAL A 339 -8.21 27.83 -13.80
C VAL A 339 -9.50 27.99 -12.99
N GLY A 340 -10.52 28.63 -13.56
CA GLY A 340 -11.83 28.78 -12.91
C GLY A 340 -12.47 27.42 -12.59
N PHE A 341 -12.40 26.46 -13.51
CA PHE A 341 -12.91 25.12 -13.27
C PHE A 341 -12.18 24.37 -12.14
N ILE A 342 -10.86 24.51 -12.00
CA ILE A 342 -10.11 23.90 -10.89
C ILE A 342 -10.41 24.60 -9.56
N ILE A 343 -10.62 25.92 -9.56
CA ILE A 343 -11.03 26.68 -8.38
C ILE A 343 -12.37 26.17 -7.83
N ASP A 344 -13.36 26.02 -8.72
CA ASP A 344 -14.74 25.67 -8.34
C ASP A 344 -14.97 24.15 -8.19
N GLY A 345 -14.24 23.36 -8.97
CA GLY A 345 -14.43 21.91 -9.12
C GLY A 345 -15.60 21.56 -10.02
N SER A 346 -15.80 20.26 -10.23
CA SER A 346 -16.93 19.77 -11.04
C SER A 346 -18.25 19.83 -10.24
N GLN A 347 -19.33 20.25 -10.88
CA GLN A 347 -20.68 20.20 -10.34
C GLN A 347 -21.53 19.18 -11.11
N ASN A 348 -22.34 18.39 -10.40
CA ASN A 348 -23.10 17.30 -11.02
C ASN A 348 -24.11 17.84 -12.05
N ALA A 349 -24.07 17.30 -13.27
CA ALA A 349 -24.91 17.67 -14.40
C ALA A 349 -24.81 19.15 -14.85
N VAL A 350 -23.76 19.86 -14.44
CA VAL A 350 -23.47 21.23 -14.90
C VAL A 350 -22.43 21.18 -16.02
N SER A 351 -22.67 21.93 -17.09
CA SER A 351 -21.73 22.00 -18.22
C SER A 351 -20.44 22.72 -17.83
N TYR A 352 -19.31 22.26 -18.34
CA TYR A 352 -18.01 22.93 -18.22
C TYR A 352 -17.18 22.76 -19.50
N GLY A 353 -16.28 23.71 -19.79
CA GLY A 353 -15.45 23.69 -21.00
C GLY A 353 -16.25 23.44 -22.28
N ILE A 354 -15.63 22.79 -23.27
CA ILE A 354 -16.30 22.36 -24.50
C ILE A 354 -16.98 21.00 -24.26
N ASN A 355 -18.31 20.98 -24.27
CA ASN A 355 -19.14 19.76 -24.18
C ASN A 355 -18.89 18.89 -22.93
N GLY A 356 -18.23 19.42 -21.89
CA GLY A 356 -18.03 18.72 -20.63
C GLY A 356 -19.30 18.74 -19.81
N LEU A 357 -19.60 17.63 -19.13
CA LEU A 357 -20.69 17.52 -18.17
C LEU A 357 -20.13 17.05 -16.83
N GLY A 358 -20.25 17.87 -15.80
CA GLY A 358 -19.64 17.61 -14.50
C GLY A 358 -20.31 16.43 -13.78
N SER A 359 -19.49 15.64 -13.09
CA SER A 359 -19.95 14.52 -12.26
C SER A 359 -20.22 14.91 -10.80
N GLY A 360 -19.75 16.09 -10.39
CA GLY A 360 -19.71 16.50 -8.99
C GLY A 360 -18.52 15.94 -8.22
N ARG A 361 -17.73 15.02 -8.78
CA ARG A 361 -16.70 14.26 -8.04
C ARG A 361 -15.38 14.99 -7.89
N MET A 362 -14.97 15.78 -8.87
CA MET A 362 -13.76 16.61 -8.76
C MET A 362 -14.04 17.76 -7.79
N PRO A 363 -13.28 17.87 -6.67
CA PRO A 363 -13.45 18.96 -5.71
C PRO A 363 -12.93 20.28 -6.29
N GLY A 364 -13.37 21.39 -5.70
CA GLY A 364 -12.80 22.71 -5.97
C GLY A 364 -11.58 22.98 -5.09
N PHE A 365 -10.53 23.51 -5.68
CA PHE A 365 -9.23 23.70 -5.01
C PHE A 365 -8.97 25.14 -4.55
N GLY A 366 -9.82 26.10 -4.87
CA GLY A 366 -9.61 27.53 -4.54
C GLY A 366 -9.55 27.87 -3.04
N ARG A 367 -9.90 26.92 -2.16
CA ARG A 367 -9.75 27.06 -0.70
C ARG A 367 -8.50 26.40 -0.13
N VAL A 368 -7.81 25.59 -0.91
CA VAL A 368 -6.66 24.77 -0.48
C VAL A 368 -5.39 25.16 -1.20
N LEU A 369 -5.50 25.68 -2.42
CA LEU A 369 -4.39 26.15 -3.24
C LEU A 369 -4.52 27.64 -3.50
N THR A 370 -3.37 28.31 -3.62
CA THR A 370 -3.34 29.70 -4.11
C THR A 370 -3.73 29.74 -5.59
N GLU A 371 -4.23 30.87 -6.07
CA GLU A 371 -4.51 31.02 -7.50
C GLU A 371 -3.25 30.81 -8.36
N GLN A 372 -2.08 31.25 -7.87
CA GLN A 372 -0.79 31.03 -8.52
C GLN A 372 -0.44 29.54 -8.62
N ASP A 373 -0.67 28.75 -7.57
CA ASP A 373 -0.46 27.29 -7.61
C ASP A 373 -1.42 26.62 -8.60
N ILE A 374 -2.67 27.06 -8.66
CA ILE A 374 -3.64 26.55 -9.64
C ILE A 374 -3.22 26.90 -11.07
N GLN A 375 -2.70 28.11 -11.30
CA GLN A 375 -2.15 28.50 -12.59
C GLN A 375 -0.97 27.59 -12.99
N LEU A 376 -0.06 27.27 -12.05
CA LEU A 376 1.04 26.32 -12.31
C LEU A 376 0.54 24.91 -12.65
N ILE A 377 -0.47 24.41 -11.93
CA ILE A 377 -1.12 23.13 -12.26
C ILE A 377 -1.68 23.17 -13.67
N VAL A 378 -2.45 24.20 -14.03
CA VAL A 378 -3.04 24.33 -15.37
C VAL A 378 -1.96 24.39 -16.45
N MET A 379 -0.90 25.15 -16.22
CA MET A 379 0.23 25.22 -17.15
C MET A 379 0.84 23.84 -17.36
N TYR A 380 1.06 23.06 -16.29
CA TYR A 380 1.59 21.70 -16.39
C TYR A 380 0.61 20.72 -17.06
N GLU A 381 -0.67 20.71 -16.66
CA GLU A 381 -1.70 19.83 -17.24
C GLU A 381 -1.90 20.03 -18.75
N ARG A 382 -1.51 21.19 -19.27
CA ARG A 382 -1.57 21.51 -20.72
C ARG A 382 -0.32 21.06 -21.48
N THR A 383 0.72 20.63 -20.78
CA THR A 383 1.92 20.00 -21.38
C THR A 383 1.82 18.48 -21.49
N LEU A 384 0.84 17.86 -20.81
CA LEU A 384 0.63 16.41 -20.76
C LEU A 384 0.07 15.84 -22.08
#